data_AF-A0A941XGY1-F1
#
_entry.id   AF-A0A941XGY1-F1
#
_cell.length_a   1.000
_cell.length_b   1.000
_cell.length_c   1.000
_cell.angle_alpha   90.00
_cell.angle_beta   90.00
_cell.angle_gamma   90.00
#
_symmetry.space_group_name_H-M   'P 1'
#
loop_
_entity.id
_entity.type
_entity.pdbx_description
1 polymer ?
#
loop_
_entity_poly.entity_id
_entity_poly.type
_entity_poly.pdbx_seq_one_letter_code
_entity_poly.pdbx_strand_id
1 'polypeptide(L)'
;MKKLKYLICLALLWTVWGCSEEKFTPDQYLHGLGGEDYTPNEIDEWILKNFTIPYNMEVKYRWDQSELDLNKTLVPVKEDVVIPVMRIVKHVWIEPYEVLVGEDFIRLYSPKKYVLVGSPMYNSDGTIVVGQAEGGRKITLFRLNRFTPTDKELIQEIMKTVHHEFAHTLHQTIMYPEEFKQITPAGYTSSWNNVDEEEALVLGFVSRYACSEADEDFAEMISRIAVYGRDWWEQRIAKAHEMYVNAASPGQYAYDPAEAMRQKETIVINYLKNIWGIEFYDHDGEKGLVTMVQEALDRVLNEEYES
;
A
#
# COMPACT_ATOMS: atom_id res chain seq x y z
N MET A 1 60.49 -7.99 -52.84
CA MET A 1 59.01 -8.13 -52.82
C MET A 1 58.50 -9.45 -52.22
N LYS A 2 59.16 -10.61 -52.40
CA LYS A 2 58.69 -11.89 -51.79
C LYS A 2 58.73 -11.89 -50.25
N LYS A 3 59.79 -11.37 -49.61
CA LYS A 3 59.92 -11.34 -48.14
C LYS A 3 58.94 -10.39 -47.42
N LEU A 4 58.49 -9.32 -48.09
CA LEU A 4 57.48 -8.39 -47.54
C LEU A 4 56.06 -8.99 -47.56
N LYS A 5 55.76 -9.86 -48.54
CA LYS A 5 54.49 -10.61 -48.59
C LYS A 5 54.38 -11.62 -47.45
N TYR A 6 55.48 -12.29 -47.07
CA TYR A 6 55.47 -13.22 -45.93
C TYR A 6 55.27 -12.52 -44.58
N LEU A 7 55.80 -11.30 -44.40
CA LEU A 7 55.58 -10.49 -43.19
C LEU A 7 54.14 -9.97 -43.06
N ILE A 8 53.50 -9.59 -44.17
CA ILE A 8 52.09 -9.17 -44.18
C ILE A 8 51.15 -10.37 -43.93
N CYS A 9 51.48 -11.55 -44.47
CA CYS A 9 50.72 -12.78 -44.20
C CYS A 9 50.86 -13.26 -42.75
N LEU A 10 52.01 -13.05 -42.10
CA LEU A 10 52.20 -13.41 -40.68
C LEU A 10 51.43 -12.46 -39.75
N ALA A 11 51.35 -11.17 -40.08
CA ALA A 11 50.62 -10.16 -39.31
C ALA A 11 49.09 -10.33 -39.39
N LEU A 12 48.56 -10.79 -40.55
CA LEU A 12 47.14 -11.14 -40.74
C LEU A 12 46.72 -12.43 -40.04
N LEU A 13 47.67 -13.30 -39.68
CA LEU A 13 47.41 -14.55 -38.96
C LEU A 13 47.27 -14.34 -37.44
N TRP A 14 47.67 -13.17 -36.91
CA TRP A 14 47.57 -12.85 -35.48
C TRP A 14 46.28 -12.10 -35.12
N THR A 15 45.52 -11.60 -36.11
CA THR A 15 44.25 -10.89 -35.87
C THR A 15 43.03 -11.81 -35.81
N VAL A 16 43.21 -13.13 -35.93
CA VAL A 16 42.10 -14.12 -35.89
C VAL A 16 41.98 -14.80 -34.53
N TRP A 17 42.82 -14.45 -33.55
CA TRP A 17 42.58 -14.77 -32.15
C TRP A 17 41.73 -13.66 -31.54
N GLY A 18 40.49 -13.55 -32.02
CA GLY A 18 39.45 -12.91 -31.22
C GLY A 18 39.32 -13.72 -29.93
N CYS A 19 39.30 -13.05 -28.78
CA CYS A 19 38.83 -13.67 -27.55
C CYS A 19 37.54 -14.41 -27.88
N SER A 20 37.52 -15.73 -27.70
CA SER A 20 36.25 -16.37 -27.39
C SER A 20 35.68 -15.55 -26.24
N GLU A 21 34.44 -15.06 -26.37
CA GLU A 21 33.73 -14.57 -25.20
C GLU A 21 33.76 -15.71 -24.18
N GLU A 22 34.64 -15.59 -23.19
CA GLU A 22 34.48 -16.35 -21.96
C GLU A 22 33.12 -15.87 -21.45
N LYS A 23 32.10 -16.72 -21.60
CA LYS A 23 30.84 -16.50 -20.93
C LYS A 23 31.19 -16.27 -19.48
N PHE A 24 31.01 -15.05 -19.01
CA PHE A 24 31.13 -14.72 -17.61
C PHE A 24 30.13 -15.62 -16.88
N THR A 25 30.62 -16.71 -16.30
CA THR A 25 29.90 -17.51 -15.34
C THR A 25 30.36 -17.00 -13.99
N PRO A 26 29.66 -16.04 -13.38
CA PRO A 26 30.06 -15.60 -12.06
C PRO A 26 30.08 -16.82 -11.13
N ASP A 27 31.14 -16.95 -10.34
CA ASP A 27 31.33 -18.04 -9.38
C ASP A 27 30.19 -18.10 -8.34
N GLN A 28 29.36 -17.05 -8.29
CA GLN A 28 28.08 -16.96 -7.60
C GLN A 28 27.02 -16.43 -8.58
N TYR A 29 25.97 -17.21 -8.82
CA TYR A 29 24.78 -16.71 -9.50
C TYR A 29 24.14 -15.62 -8.64
N LEU A 30 24.20 -14.38 -9.10
CA LEU A 30 23.56 -13.25 -8.44
C LEU A 30 22.06 -13.28 -8.81
N HIS A 31 21.26 -13.91 -7.95
CA HIS A 31 19.81 -13.93 -8.09
C HIS A 31 19.23 -12.52 -8.12
N GLY A 32 18.31 -12.25 -9.05
CA GLY A 32 17.52 -11.01 -9.08
C GLY A 32 18.16 -9.82 -9.82
N LEU A 33 19.07 -10.08 -10.77
CA LEU A 33 19.57 -9.08 -11.74
C LEU A 33 18.76 -9.04 -13.05
N GLY A 34 17.66 -9.79 -13.12
CA GLY A 34 16.82 -9.95 -14.32
C GLY A 34 17.38 -10.97 -15.32
N GLY A 35 16.54 -11.43 -16.24
CA GLY A 35 16.91 -12.39 -17.30
C GLY A 35 16.92 -13.87 -16.89
N GLU A 36 16.34 -14.21 -15.73
CA GLU A 36 16.10 -15.61 -15.35
C GLU A 36 14.83 -16.12 -16.08
N ASP A 37 14.94 -17.24 -16.81
CA ASP A 37 13.79 -17.92 -17.39
C ASP A 37 13.09 -18.74 -16.30
N TYR A 38 12.03 -18.17 -15.72
CA TYR A 38 11.19 -18.92 -14.80
C TYR A 38 10.16 -19.75 -15.56
N THR A 39 10.05 -21.03 -15.17
CA THR A 39 8.94 -21.86 -15.63
C THR A 39 7.68 -21.44 -14.86
N PRO A 40 6.56 -21.11 -15.53
CA PRO A 40 5.32 -20.78 -14.86
C PRO A 40 4.89 -21.88 -13.88
N ASN A 41 4.41 -21.48 -12.70
CA ASN A 41 3.92 -22.38 -11.67
C ASN A 41 2.49 -22.02 -11.24
N GLU A 42 1.95 -22.75 -10.26
CA GLU A 42 0.57 -22.56 -9.77
C GLU A 42 0.32 -21.14 -9.23
N ILE A 43 1.35 -20.48 -8.69
CA ILE A 43 1.24 -19.09 -8.20
C ILE A 43 1.04 -18.13 -9.36
N ASP A 44 1.77 -18.30 -10.46
CA ASP A 44 1.61 -17.47 -11.66
C ASP A 44 0.22 -17.64 -12.28
N GLU A 45 -0.27 -18.87 -12.39
CA GLU A 45 -1.60 -19.16 -12.92
C GLU A 45 -2.70 -18.54 -12.05
N TRP A 46 -2.54 -18.63 -10.72
CA TRP A 46 -3.47 -18.03 -9.78
C TRP A 46 -3.46 -16.49 -9.86
N ILE A 47 -2.29 -15.86 -9.92
CA ILE A 47 -2.16 -14.40 -10.09
C ILE A 47 -2.76 -13.97 -11.43
N LEU A 48 -2.45 -14.67 -12.51
CA LEU A 48 -2.96 -14.37 -13.85
C LEU A 48 -4.49 -14.34 -13.85
N LYS A 49 -5.11 -15.36 -13.26
CA LYS A 49 -6.57 -15.52 -13.18
C LYS A 49 -7.23 -14.49 -12.26
N ASN A 50 -6.65 -14.17 -11.11
CA ASN A 50 -7.32 -13.39 -10.07
C ASN A 50 -6.94 -11.89 -10.05
N PHE A 51 -5.85 -11.50 -10.70
CA PHE A 51 -5.32 -10.14 -10.69
C PHE A 51 -5.07 -9.59 -12.10
N THR A 52 -4.30 -10.31 -12.90
CA THR A 52 -3.83 -9.78 -14.19
C THR A 52 -4.94 -9.70 -15.23
N ILE A 53 -5.67 -10.79 -15.47
CA ILE A 53 -6.80 -10.82 -16.41
C ILE A 53 -7.95 -9.88 -15.97
N PRO A 54 -8.45 -9.95 -14.73
CA PRO A 54 -9.62 -9.17 -14.35
C PRO A 54 -9.33 -7.67 -14.14
N TYR A 55 -8.14 -7.29 -13.66
CA TYR A 55 -7.88 -5.93 -13.20
C TYR A 55 -6.62 -5.26 -13.79
N ASN A 56 -5.91 -5.93 -14.70
CA ASN A 56 -4.64 -5.45 -15.28
C ASN A 56 -3.57 -5.16 -14.21
N MET A 57 -3.52 -6.01 -13.18
CA MET A 57 -2.53 -5.92 -12.11
C MET A 57 -1.39 -6.92 -12.32
N GLU A 58 -0.16 -6.42 -12.25
CA GLU A 58 1.04 -7.24 -12.13
C GLU A 58 1.30 -7.51 -10.64
N VAL A 59 1.50 -8.79 -10.27
CA VAL A 59 1.94 -9.14 -8.91
C VAL A 59 3.31 -9.78 -9.01
N LYS A 60 4.32 -9.06 -8.53
CA LYS A 60 5.73 -9.45 -8.60
C LYS A 60 6.19 -10.00 -7.27
N TYR A 61 6.26 -11.32 -7.19
CA TYR A 61 6.73 -12.05 -6.00
C TYR A 61 8.14 -12.65 -6.20
N ARG A 62 8.55 -12.88 -7.45
CA ARG A 62 9.91 -13.31 -7.77
C ARG A 62 10.88 -12.18 -7.52
N TRP A 63 12.04 -12.53 -6.98
CA TRP A 63 13.03 -11.55 -6.54
C TRP A 63 13.57 -10.74 -7.73
N ASP A 64 13.43 -9.42 -7.64
CA ASP A 64 14.05 -8.48 -8.56
C ASP A 64 14.49 -7.25 -7.77
N GLN A 65 15.80 -7.13 -7.60
CA GLN A 65 16.38 -6.07 -6.80
C GLN A 65 16.15 -4.68 -7.44
N SER A 66 15.93 -4.61 -8.76
CA SER A 66 15.73 -3.35 -9.49
C SER A 66 14.40 -2.65 -9.16
N GLU A 67 13.44 -3.36 -8.58
CA GLU A 67 12.13 -2.81 -8.18
C GLU A 67 12.13 -2.23 -6.77
N LEU A 68 13.24 -2.40 -6.03
CA LEU A 68 13.39 -2.12 -4.61
C LEU A 68 14.50 -1.09 -4.35
N ASP A 69 14.49 -0.46 -3.17
CA ASP A 69 15.57 0.44 -2.76
C ASP A 69 16.88 -0.34 -2.57
N LEU A 70 17.86 -0.04 -3.43
CA LEU A 70 19.19 -0.68 -3.43
C LEU A 70 19.99 -0.41 -2.14
N ASN A 71 19.60 0.59 -1.34
CA ASN A 71 20.25 0.90 -0.08
C ASN A 71 19.66 0.13 1.12
N LYS A 72 18.64 -0.70 0.89
CA LYS A 72 17.97 -1.48 1.94
C LYS A 72 18.33 -2.96 1.82
N THR A 73 18.63 -3.57 2.97
CA THR A 73 18.81 -5.02 3.06
C THR A 73 17.45 -5.68 3.15
N LEU A 74 16.97 -6.19 2.02
CA LEU A 74 15.67 -6.85 1.90
C LEU A 74 15.85 -8.32 1.51
N VAL A 75 14.85 -9.16 1.79
CA VAL A 75 14.85 -10.59 1.42
C VAL A 75 13.61 -10.97 0.61
N PRO A 76 13.71 -11.99 -0.27
CA PRO A 76 12.58 -12.49 -1.03
C PRO A 76 11.42 -12.93 -0.14
N VAL A 77 10.19 -12.75 -0.64
CA VAL A 77 9.00 -13.34 -0.06
C VAL A 77 9.04 -14.87 -0.22
N LYS A 78 8.57 -15.63 0.77
CA LYS A 78 8.39 -17.07 0.63
C LYS A 78 7.20 -17.35 -0.29
N GLU A 79 7.32 -18.34 -1.17
CA GLU A 79 6.26 -18.65 -2.14
C GLU A 79 4.93 -19.07 -1.49
N ASP A 80 4.99 -19.77 -0.36
CA ASP A 80 3.83 -20.27 0.38
C ASP A 80 2.95 -19.16 0.98
N VAL A 81 3.48 -17.94 1.15
CA VAL A 81 2.70 -16.79 1.66
C VAL A 81 2.12 -15.90 0.56
N VAL A 82 2.53 -16.08 -0.70
CA VAL A 82 2.13 -15.20 -1.82
C VAL A 82 0.62 -15.25 -2.06
N ILE A 83 0.08 -16.44 -2.29
CA ILE A 83 -1.36 -16.62 -2.54
C ILE A 83 -2.18 -16.17 -1.32
N PRO A 84 -1.87 -16.60 -0.07
CA PRO A 84 -2.61 -16.14 1.10
C PRO A 84 -2.69 -14.61 1.22
N VAL A 85 -1.56 -13.90 1.11
CA VAL A 85 -1.54 -12.43 1.22
C VAL A 85 -2.33 -11.77 0.10
N MET A 86 -2.14 -12.21 -1.14
CA MET A 86 -2.87 -11.61 -2.27
C MET A 86 -4.35 -11.93 -2.22
N ARG A 87 -4.75 -13.09 -1.70
CA ARG A 87 -6.16 -13.43 -1.50
C ARG A 87 -6.83 -12.44 -0.52
N ILE A 88 -6.13 -12.03 0.54
CA ILE A 88 -6.60 -11.00 1.46
C ILE A 88 -6.78 -9.66 0.74
N VAL A 89 -5.79 -9.24 -0.07
CA VAL A 89 -5.88 -8.02 -0.88
C VAL A 89 -7.12 -8.06 -1.78
N LYS A 90 -7.42 -9.21 -2.40
CA LYS A 90 -8.62 -9.38 -3.22
C LYS A 90 -9.91 -9.26 -2.40
N HIS A 91 -10.04 -10.03 -1.31
CA HIS A 91 -11.30 -10.09 -0.56
C HIS A 91 -11.59 -8.85 0.27
N VAL A 92 -10.55 -8.24 0.86
CA VAL A 92 -10.73 -7.12 1.80
C VAL A 92 -10.69 -5.77 1.10
N TRP A 93 -10.00 -5.65 -0.04
CA TRP A 93 -9.95 -4.41 -0.80
C TRP A 93 -10.73 -4.52 -2.12
N ILE A 94 -10.34 -5.39 -3.06
CA ILE A 94 -10.95 -5.37 -4.41
C ILE A 94 -12.46 -5.62 -4.39
N GLU A 95 -12.89 -6.70 -3.76
CA GLU A 95 -14.30 -7.14 -3.81
C GLU A 95 -15.29 -6.13 -3.21
N PRO A 96 -15.05 -5.51 -2.04
CA PRO A 96 -15.92 -4.44 -1.54
C PRO A 96 -16.12 -3.28 -2.51
N TYR A 97 -15.05 -2.78 -3.14
CA TYR A 97 -15.20 -1.71 -4.13
C TYR A 97 -15.85 -2.23 -5.42
N GLU A 98 -15.55 -3.44 -5.86
CA GLU A 98 -16.20 -4.04 -7.04
C GLU A 98 -17.72 -4.15 -6.86
N VAL A 99 -18.18 -4.53 -5.67
CA VAL A 99 -19.62 -4.57 -5.36
C VAL A 99 -20.25 -3.17 -5.38
N LEU A 100 -19.57 -2.17 -4.83
CA LEU A 100 -20.11 -0.81 -4.72
C LEU A 100 -20.12 -0.03 -6.04
N VAL A 101 -19.06 -0.18 -6.85
CA VAL A 101 -18.82 0.70 -8.01
C VAL A 101 -18.42 -0.04 -9.29
N GLY A 102 -18.38 -1.38 -9.27
CA GLY A 102 -18.18 -2.23 -10.43
C GLY A 102 -16.72 -2.53 -10.78
N GLU A 103 -16.52 -3.57 -11.58
CA GLU A 103 -15.18 -4.04 -11.99
C GLU A 103 -14.38 -3.02 -12.82
N ASP A 104 -15.05 -2.24 -13.67
CA ASP A 104 -14.40 -1.24 -14.52
C ASP A 104 -13.77 -0.12 -13.70
N PHE A 105 -14.36 0.22 -12.56
CA PHE A 105 -13.80 1.18 -11.62
C PHE A 105 -12.44 0.68 -11.07
N ILE A 106 -12.39 -0.59 -10.65
CA ILE A 106 -11.14 -1.21 -10.19
C ILE A 106 -10.11 -1.21 -11.32
N ARG A 107 -10.49 -1.66 -12.52
CA ARG A 107 -9.60 -1.67 -13.69
C ARG A 107 -9.01 -0.30 -13.99
N LEU A 108 -9.75 0.78 -13.75
CA LEU A 108 -9.29 2.13 -14.06
C LEU A 108 -8.38 2.71 -12.98
N TYR A 109 -8.77 2.60 -11.70
CA TYR A 109 -8.16 3.35 -10.60
C TYR A 109 -7.27 2.52 -9.68
N SER A 110 -7.25 1.21 -9.82
CA SER A 110 -6.39 0.39 -8.96
C SER A 110 -4.89 0.61 -9.26
N PRO A 111 -4.02 0.36 -8.25
CA PRO A 111 -2.62 0.04 -8.49
C PRO A 111 -2.45 -0.97 -9.62
N LYS A 112 -1.39 -0.81 -10.39
CA LYS A 112 -1.05 -1.67 -11.53
C LYS A 112 0.05 -2.67 -11.22
N LYS A 113 0.77 -2.47 -10.13
CA LYS A 113 1.83 -3.38 -9.70
C LYS A 113 1.81 -3.58 -8.19
N TYR A 114 1.91 -4.83 -7.76
CA TYR A 114 2.29 -5.21 -6.41
C TYR A 114 3.71 -5.77 -6.43
N VAL A 115 4.54 -5.39 -5.46
CA VAL A 115 5.86 -5.99 -5.22
C VAL A 115 5.84 -6.59 -3.81
N LEU A 116 6.15 -7.89 -3.71
CA LEU A 116 6.03 -8.63 -2.45
C LEU A 116 7.42 -8.90 -1.85
N VAL A 117 7.63 -8.46 -0.61
CA VAL A 117 8.93 -8.52 0.08
C VAL A 117 8.81 -9.23 1.43
N GLY A 118 9.73 -10.15 1.70
CA GLY A 118 9.66 -11.03 2.86
C GLY A 118 10.06 -10.36 4.18
N SER A 119 11.03 -9.45 4.15
CA SER A 119 11.53 -8.73 5.33
C SER A 119 10.80 -7.41 5.55
N PRO A 120 10.75 -6.89 6.79
CA PRO A 120 10.42 -5.49 7.02
C PRO A 120 11.44 -4.57 6.34
N MET A 121 10.99 -3.38 5.92
CA MET A 121 11.89 -2.29 5.58
C MET A 121 12.03 -1.35 6.78
N TYR A 122 13.27 -1.08 7.19
CA TYR A 122 13.56 -0.14 8.28
C TYR A 122 13.92 1.23 7.73
N ASN A 123 13.29 2.26 8.30
CA ASN A 123 13.69 3.65 8.11
C ASN A 123 14.91 3.98 8.96
N SER A 124 15.56 5.11 8.66
CA SER A 124 16.75 5.59 9.38
C SER A 124 16.48 5.89 10.86
N ASP A 125 15.21 6.12 11.22
CA ASP A 125 14.74 6.34 12.59
C ASP A 125 14.33 5.04 13.33
N GLY A 126 14.48 3.88 12.68
CA GLY A 126 14.14 2.57 13.24
C GLY A 126 12.67 2.16 13.09
N THR A 127 11.82 3.00 12.49
CA THR A 127 10.43 2.63 12.19
C THR A 127 10.36 1.58 11.07
N ILE A 128 9.33 0.72 11.12
CA ILE A 128 9.10 -0.34 10.12
C ILE A 128 8.05 0.15 9.12
N VAL A 129 8.35 -0.03 7.84
CA VAL A 129 7.40 0.17 6.74
C VAL A 129 6.81 -1.18 6.36
N VAL A 130 5.49 -1.30 6.44
CA VAL A 130 4.72 -2.52 6.13
C VAL A 130 4.16 -2.50 4.71
N GLY A 131 3.99 -1.30 4.15
CA GLY A 131 3.86 -1.13 2.71
C GLY A 131 4.18 0.31 2.30
N GLN A 132 4.45 0.49 1.01
CA GLN A 132 4.80 1.78 0.40
C GLN A 132 4.16 1.83 -0.98
N ALA A 133 3.59 2.97 -1.41
CA ALA A 133 3.32 3.18 -2.82
C ALA A 133 4.27 4.16 -3.51
N GLU A 134 4.39 3.98 -4.81
CA GLU A 134 5.04 4.93 -5.71
C GLU A 134 4.01 5.41 -6.73
N GLY A 135 3.58 6.68 -6.56
CA GLY A 135 2.68 7.38 -7.49
C GLY A 135 1.33 6.70 -7.71
N GLY A 136 0.78 6.03 -6.69
CA GLY A 136 -0.52 5.33 -6.75
C GLY A 136 -0.57 4.11 -7.67
N ARG A 137 0.52 3.80 -8.40
CA ARG A 137 0.54 2.74 -9.43
C ARG A 137 1.26 1.48 -8.98
N LYS A 138 2.21 1.59 -8.06
CA LYS A 138 2.94 0.45 -7.48
C LYS A 138 2.75 0.44 -5.98
N ILE A 139 2.36 -0.69 -5.40
CA ILE A 139 2.37 -0.93 -3.95
C ILE A 139 3.40 -2.02 -3.65
N THR A 140 4.34 -1.72 -2.77
CA THR A 140 5.28 -2.70 -2.21
C THR A 140 4.78 -3.12 -0.84
N LEU A 141 4.61 -4.42 -0.60
CA LEU A 141 4.22 -4.98 0.69
C LEU A 141 5.44 -5.66 1.34
N PHE A 142 5.74 -5.30 2.58
CA PHE A 142 6.91 -5.77 3.32
C PHE A 142 6.52 -6.72 4.46
N ARG A 143 7.53 -7.36 5.08
CA ARG A 143 7.39 -8.22 6.28
C ARG A 143 6.54 -9.49 6.06
N LEU A 144 6.33 -9.91 4.82
CA LEU A 144 5.43 -11.01 4.49
C LEU A 144 5.90 -12.39 4.97
N ASN A 145 7.20 -12.60 5.23
CA ASN A 145 7.68 -13.92 5.68
C ASN A 145 7.32 -14.23 7.14
N ARG A 146 6.79 -13.25 7.87
CA ARG A 146 6.21 -13.40 9.21
C ARG A 146 4.69 -13.49 9.20
N PHE A 147 4.08 -13.47 8.01
CA PHE A 147 2.63 -13.53 7.86
C PHE A 147 2.07 -14.84 8.41
N THR A 148 0.99 -14.73 9.16
CA THR A 148 0.10 -15.83 9.53
C THR A 148 -1.34 -15.38 9.33
N PRO A 149 -2.24 -16.25 8.84
CA PRO A 149 -3.62 -15.87 8.51
C PRO A 149 -4.44 -15.39 9.71
N THR A 150 -3.99 -15.69 10.94
CA THR A 150 -4.61 -15.26 12.20
C THR A 150 -4.01 -13.98 12.79
N ASP A 151 -2.98 -13.39 12.17
CA ASP A 151 -2.36 -12.13 12.62
C ASP A 151 -3.21 -10.93 12.19
N LYS A 152 -4.25 -10.66 12.99
CA LYS A 152 -5.16 -9.53 12.76
C LYS A 152 -4.43 -8.20 12.63
N GLU A 153 -3.42 -7.98 13.45
CA GLU A 153 -2.67 -6.72 13.48
C GLU A 153 -1.92 -6.51 12.15
N LEU A 154 -1.15 -7.50 11.70
CA LEU A 154 -0.44 -7.43 10.43
C LEU A 154 -1.38 -7.31 9.23
N ILE A 155 -2.49 -8.06 9.23
CA ILE A 155 -3.50 -7.99 8.18
C ILE A 155 -4.10 -6.58 8.11
N GLN A 156 -4.48 -6.01 9.26
CA GLN A 156 -4.99 -4.65 9.31
C GLN A 156 -3.93 -3.62 8.89
N GLU A 157 -2.65 -3.78 9.25
CA GLU A 157 -1.56 -2.89 8.80
C GLU A 157 -1.38 -2.92 7.27
N ILE A 158 -1.40 -4.12 6.67
CA ILE A 158 -1.33 -4.30 5.22
C ILE A 158 -2.53 -3.63 4.55
N MET A 159 -3.75 -3.95 5.01
CA MET A 159 -4.97 -3.44 4.39
C MET A 159 -5.12 -1.93 4.58
N LYS A 160 -4.74 -1.39 5.74
CA LYS A 160 -4.70 0.06 5.98
C LYS A 160 -3.82 0.74 4.93
N THR A 161 -2.64 0.20 4.65
CA THR A 161 -1.76 0.71 3.60
C THR A 161 -2.44 0.65 2.23
N VAL A 162 -3.02 -0.49 1.85
CA VAL A 162 -3.68 -0.63 0.54
C VAL A 162 -4.83 0.36 0.36
N HIS A 163 -5.71 0.51 1.37
CA HIS A 163 -6.81 1.48 1.31
C HIS A 163 -6.32 2.93 1.32
N HIS A 164 -5.25 3.24 2.05
CA HIS A 164 -4.66 4.57 2.14
C HIS A 164 -4.13 5.01 0.77
N GLU A 165 -3.35 4.16 0.11
CA GLU A 165 -2.78 4.44 -1.21
C GLU A 165 -3.85 4.52 -2.30
N PHE A 166 -4.92 3.73 -2.14
CA PHE A 166 -6.08 3.86 -3.00
C PHE A 166 -6.80 5.19 -2.81
N ALA A 167 -6.95 5.67 -1.57
CA ALA A 167 -7.49 6.99 -1.29
C ALA A 167 -6.64 8.11 -1.94
N HIS A 168 -5.31 7.97 -1.94
CA HIS A 168 -4.43 8.86 -2.70
C HIS A 168 -4.73 8.84 -4.19
N THR A 169 -4.90 7.65 -4.77
CA THR A 169 -5.23 7.52 -6.20
C THR A 169 -6.54 8.22 -6.56
N LEU A 170 -7.56 8.11 -5.69
CA LEU A 170 -8.83 8.79 -5.88
C LEU A 170 -8.64 10.31 -5.88
N HIS A 171 -8.06 10.89 -4.82
CA HIS A 171 -7.97 12.35 -4.74
C HIS A 171 -6.99 12.97 -5.72
N GLN A 172 -5.94 12.25 -6.11
CA GLN A 172 -5.04 12.70 -7.19
C GLN A 172 -5.72 12.68 -8.55
N THR A 173 -6.76 11.84 -8.73
CA THR A 173 -7.55 11.80 -9.97
C THR A 173 -8.60 12.92 -9.98
N ILE A 174 -9.35 13.08 -8.90
CA ILE A 174 -10.32 14.17 -8.72
C ILE A 174 -10.18 14.69 -7.29
N MET A 175 -9.67 15.91 -7.14
CA MET A 175 -9.35 16.47 -5.82
C MET A 175 -10.59 16.58 -4.92
N TYR A 176 -10.42 16.26 -3.63
CA TYR A 176 -11.46 16.49 -2.62
C TYR A 176 -11.64 18.00 -2.34
N PRO A 177 -12.76 18.42 -1.71
CA PRO A 177 -13.02 19.84 -1.46
C PRO A 177 -11.95 20.51 -0.59
N GLU A 178 -11.49 21.71 -0.99
CA GLU A 178 -10.42 22.46 -0.31
C GLU A 178 -10.78 22.81 1.15
N GLU A 179 -12.09 22.86 1.47
CA GLU A 179 -12.63 23.04 2.81
C GLU A 179 -12.05 22.03 3.82
N PHE A 180 -11.73 20.80 3.39
CA PHE A 180 -11.13 19.79 4.26
C PHE A 180 -9.83 20.29 4.90
N LYS A 181 -8.96 20.92 4.10
CA LYS A 181 -7.65 21.41 4.54
C LYS A 181 -7.75 22.56 5.54
N GLN A 182 -8.91 23.23 5.58
CA GLN A 182 -9.16 24.39 6.43
C GLN A 182 -9.77 24.04 7.79
N ILE A 183 -10.07 22.76 8.05
CA ILE A 183 -10.67 22.35 9.34
C ILE A 183 -9.63 22.38 10.46
N THR A 184 -8.43 21.83 10.23
CA THR A 184 -7.35 21.76 11.25
C THR A 184 -5.99 22.29 10.73
N PRO A 185 -5.93 23.48 10.10
CA PRO A 185 -4.77 23.92 9.32
C PRO A 185 -3.51 24.11 10.18
N ALA A 186 -3.66 24.54 11.43
CA ALA A 186 -2.55 24.77 12.36
C ALA A 186 -1.97 23.47 12.95
N GLY A 187 -2.66 22.33 12.77
CA GLY A 187 -2.26 21.05 13.32
C GLY A 187 -1.29 20.26 12.42
N TYR A 188 -1.12 20.67 11.16
CA TYR A 188 -0.21 20.01 10.23
C TYR A 188 1.26 20.33 10.54
N THR A 189 2.12 19.31 10.51
CA THR A 189 3.54 19.40 10.90
C THR A 189 4.41 18.37 10.19
N SER A 190 5.59 18.81 9.73
CA SER A 190 6.62 17.91 9.19
C SER A 190 7.24 17.01 10.26
N SER A 191 7.04 17.32 11.55
CA SER A 191 7.57 16.57 12.70
C SER A 191 6.51 15.63 13.30
N TRP A 192 5.59 15.13 12.48
CA TRP A 192 4.49 14.25 12.87
C TRP A 192 4.94 13.01 13.64
N ASN A 193 6.16 12.54 13.41
CA ASN A 193 6.76 11.39 14.09
C ASN A 193 7.07 11.65 15.57
N ASN A 194 7.13 12.92 15.99
CA ASN A 194 7.28 13.32 17.39
C ASN A 194 5.93 13.56 18.10
N VAL A 195 4.82 13.54 17.36
CA VAL A 195 3.46 13.73 17.89
C VAL A 195 2.97 12.40 18.45
N ASP A 196 2.49 12.42 19.70
CA ASP A 196 1.88 11.24 20.29
C ASP A 196 0.42 11.04 19.80
N GLU A 197 -0.12 9.84 19.97
CA GLU A 197 -1.47 9.51 19.46
C GLU A 197 -2.59 10.29 20.15
N GLU A 198 -2.39 10.72 21.39
CA GLU A 198 -3.38 11.50 22.13
C GLU A 198 -3.32 12.98 21.73
N GLU A 199 -2.11 13.51 21.54
CA GLU A 199 -1.85 14.83 20.97
C GLU A 199 -2.48 14.97 19.58
N ALA A 200 -2.31 13.98 18.70
CA ALA A 200 -2.95 13.97 17.39
C ALA A 200 -4.47 14.03 17.49
N LEU A 201 -5.07 13.27 18.41
CA LEU A 201 -6.52 13.28 18.61
C LEU A 201 -7.03 14.64 19.09
N VAL A 202 -6.34 15.29 20.04
CA VAL A 202 -6.77 16.63 20.51
C VAL A 202 -6.55 17.73 19.48
N LEU A 203 -5.73 17.49 18.47
CA LEU A 203 -5.56 18.34 17.29
C LEU A 203 -6.57 18.01 16.17
N GLY A 204 -7.50 17.08 16.40
CA GLY A 204 -8.54 16.72 15.44
C GLY A 204 -8.07 15.80 14.30
N PHE A 205 -7.07 14.95 14.57
CA PHE A 205 -6.54 13.97 13.62
C PHE A 205 -6.77 12.53 14.08
N VAL A 206 -6.98 11.63 13.11
CA VAL A 206 -7.25 10.21 13.36
C VAL A 206 -5.99 9.40 13.76
N SER A 207 -4.80 9.95 13.50
CA SER A 207 -3.50 9.34 13.82
C SER A 207 -2.42 10.41 13.86
N ARG A 208 -1.23 10.06 14.40
CA ARG A 208 -0.07 10.96 14.30
C ARG A 208 0.32 11.28 12.85
N TYR A 209 0.14 10.32 11.94
CA TYR A 209 0.59 10.45 10.55
C TYR A 209 -0.35 11.34 9.74
N ALA A 210 -1.63 11.39 10.10
CA ALA A 210 -2.58 12.37 9.58
C ALA A 210 -2.17 13.83 9.90
N CYS A 211 -1.32 14.06 10.91
CA CYS A 211 -0.76 15.39 11.16
C CYS A 211 0.31 15.80 10.13
N SER A 212 0.77 14.91 9.24
CA SER A 212 1.85 15.23 8.31
C SER A 212 1.43 16.30 7.28
N GLU A 213 0.31 16.07 6.61
CA GLU A 213 -0.29 16.98 5.64
C GLU A 213 -1.76 16.60 5.37
N ALA A 214 -2.50 17.51 4.73
CA ALA A 214 -3.94 17.35 4.54
C ALA A 214 -4.32 16.17 3.64
N ASP A 215 -3.49 15.85 2.65
CA ASP A 215 -3.73 14.72 1.74
C ASP A 215 -3.58 13.38 2.47
N GLU A 216 -2.60 13.29 3.38
CA GLU A 216 -2.37 12.12 4.24
C GLU A 216 -3.45 11.99 5.32
N ASP A 217 -3.91 13.10 5.90
CA ASP A 217 -5.08 13.13 6.80
C ASP A 217 -6.32 12.56 6.14
N PHE A 218 -6.62 13.03 4.93
CA PHE A 218 -7.74 12.55 4.13
C PHE A 218 -7.66 11.04 3.86
N ALA A 219 -6.49 10.56 3.45
CA ALA A 219 -6.27 9.14 3.17
C ALA A 219 -6.26 8.27 4.44
N GLU A 220 -5.69 8.74 5.55
CA GLU A 220 -5.72 8.05 6.85
C GLU A 220 -7.14 7.94 7.39
N MET A 221 -8.01 8.94 7.18
CA MET A 221 -9.42 8.83 7.57
C MET A 221 -10.14 7.69 6.83
N ILE A 222 -10.05 7.65 5.51
CA ILE A 222 -10.71 6.61 4.70
C ILE A 222 -10.20 5.22 5.10
N SER A 223 -8.88 5.06 5.08
CA SER A 223 -8.24 3.76 5.31
C SER A 223 -8.47 3.21 6.71
N ARG A 224 -8.33 4.04 7.75
CA ARG A 224 -8.47 3.59 9.13
C ARG A 224 -9.92 3.28 9.46
N ILE A 225 -10.86 4.12 9.05
CA ILE A 225 -12.28 3.86 9.33
C ILE A 225 -12.74 2.59 8.59
N ALA A 226 -12.31 2.37 7.34
CA ALA A 226 -12.61 1.13 6.61
C ALA A 226 -12.05 -0.12 7.31
N VAL A 227 -10.78 -0.08 7.73
CA VAL A 227 -10.06 -1.27 8.23
C VAL A 227 -10.28 -1.56 9.73
N TYR A 228 -10.48 -0.53 10.55
CA TYR A 228 -10.73 -0.69 11.99
C TYR A 228 -12.22 -0.60 12.35
N GLY A 229 -13.06 -0.14 11.43
CA GLY A 229 -14.52 -0.17 11.54
C GLY A 229 -15.13 1.07 12.21
N ARG A 230 -16.46 1.14 12.13
CA ARG A 230 -17.26 2.24 12.68
C ARG A 230 -17.10 2.37 14.19
N ASP A 231 -17.16 1.26 14.93
CA ASP A 231 -17.06 1.30 16.40
C ASP A 231 -15.71 1.85 16.86
N TRP A 232 -14.63 1.51 16.17
CA TRP A 232 -13.31 2.08 16.44
C TRP A 232 -13.28 3.60 16.19
N TRP A 233 -13.88 4.06 15.11
CA TRP A 233 -13.98 5.50 14.81
C TRP A 233 -14.79 6.25 15.88
N GLU A 234 -15.94 5.71 16.27
CA GLU A 234 -16.80 6.30 17.31
C GLU A 234 -16.08 6.39 18.66
N GLN A 235 -15.24 5.40 19.01
CA GLN A 235 -14.38 5.46 20.20
C GLN A 235 -13.33 6.58 20.12
N ARG A 236 -12.72 6.81 18.93
CA ARG A 236 -11.77 7.91 18.72
C ARG A 236 -12.45 9.27 18.88
N ILE A 237 -13.65 9.44 18.31
CA ILE A 237 -14.47 10.65 18.47
C ILE A 237 -14.82 10.88 19.95
N ALA A 238 -15.29 9.85 20.65
CA ALA A 238 -15.64 9.94 22.06
C ALA A 238 -14.43 10.33 22.91
N LYS A 239 -13.26 9.73 22.66
CA LYS A 239 -12.02 10.06 23.36
C LYS A 239 -11.59 11.50 23.10
N ALA A 240 -11.62 11.98 21.86
CA ALA A 240 -11.28 13.36 21.52
C ALA A 240 -12.21 14.36 22.25
N HIS A 241 -13.52 14.08 22.27
CA HIS A 241 -14.49 14.91 22.99
C HIS A 241 -14.26 14.87 24.51
N GLU A 242 -13.99 13.69 25.09
CA GLU A 242 -13.67 13.53 26.50
C GLU A 242 -12.45 14.37 26.92
N MET A 243 -11.39 14.35 26.11
CA MET A 243 -10.18 15.16 26.36
C MET A 243 -10.50 16.66 26.29
N TYR A 244 -11.36 17.08 25.36
CA TYR A 244 -11.78 18.47 25.23
C TYR A 244 -12.57 18.96 26.45
N VAL A 245 -13.57 18.20 26.91
CA VAL A 245 -14.41 18.62 28.06
C VAL A 245 -13.65 18.57 29.38
N ASN A 246 -12.60 17.75 29.48
CA ASN A 246 -11.73 17.64 30.65
C ASN A 246 -10.46 18.49 30.54
N ALA A 247 -10.45 19.51 29.67
CA ALA A 247 -9.33 20.45 29.54
C ALA A 247 -8.91 21.02 30.90
N ALA A 248 -7.60 21.04 31.16
CA ALA A 248 -7.03 21.54 32.41
C ALA A 248 -7.26 23.04 32.61
N SER A 249 -7.47 23.78 31.52
CA SER A 249 -7.79 25.20 31.55
C SER A 249 -8.77 25.59 30.44
N PRO A 250 -9.63 26.61 30.67
CA PRO A 250 -10.47 27.17 29.62
C PRO A 250 -9.62 27.67 28.45
N GLY A 251 -9.99 27.27 27.22
CA GLY A 251 -9.27 27.66 26.02
C GLY A 251 -7.96 26.92 25.77
N GLN A 252 -7.69 25.82 26.48
CA GLN A 252 -6.55 24.94 26.19
C GLN A 252 -6.56 24.46 24.72
N TYR A 253 -7.74 24.20 24.18
CA TYR A 253 -7.94 23.79 22.79
C TYR A 253 -8.63 24.89 21.99
N ALA A 254 -8.20 25.09 20.75
CA ALA A 254 -8.72 26.13 19.87
C ALA A 254 -10.18 25.87 19.41
N TYR A 255 -10.58 24.60 19.34
CA TYR A 255 -11.89 24.12 18.93
C TYR A 255 -12.16 22.75 19.57
N ASP A 256 -13.39 22.22 19.44
CA ASP A 256 -13.69 20.83 19.81
C ASP A 256 -13.10 19.89 18.75
N PRO A 257 -12.07 19.08 19.07
CA PRO A 257 -11.44 18.18 18.11
C PRO A 257 -12.41 17.11 17.57
N ALA A 258 -13.39 16.67 18.37
CA ALA A 258 -14.38 15.71 17.91
C ALA A 258 -15.29 16.33 16.85
N GLU A 259 -15.68 17.60 17.00
CA GLU A 259 -16.44 18.33 15.99
C GLU A 259 -15.64 18.50 14.70
N ALA A 260 -14.37 18.88 14.80
CA ALA A 260 -13.47 18.99 13.64
C ALA A 260 -13.35 17.64 12.88
N MET A 261 -13.15 16.54 13.60
CA MET A 261 -13.08 15.21 13.02
C MET A 261 -14.40 14.79 12.32
N ARG A 262 -15.56 15.17 12.88
CA ARG A 262 -16.88 14.94 12.23
C ARG A 262 -17.09 15.76 10.97
N GLN A 263 -16.61 17.00 10.96
CA GLN A 263 -16.65 17.84 9.76
C GLN A 263 -15.82 17.22 8.64
N LYS A 264 -14.60 16.74 8.96
CA LYS A 264 -13.75 16.01 8.01
C LYS A 264 -14.42 14.73 7.51
N GLU A 265 -14.98 13.93 8.41
CA GLU A 265 -15.71 12.70 8.08
C GLU A 265 -16.86 12.98 7.10
N THR A 266 -17.61 14.05 7.35
CA THR A 266 -18.71 14.47 6.45
C THR A 266 -18.20 14.78 5.05
N ILE A 267 -17.07 15.47 4.92
CA ILE A 267 -16.46 15.75 3.62
C ILE A 267 -16.01 14.46 2.95
N VAL A 268 -15.35 13.56 3.67
CA VAL A 268 -14.90 12.25 3.14
C VAL A 268 -16.09 11.45 2.60
N ILE A 269 -17.16 11.31 3.37
CA ILE A 269 -18.36 10.55 2.97
C ILE A 269 -19.00 11.17 1.72
N ASN A 270 -19.20 12.49 1.73
CA ASN A 270 -19.82 13.20 0.62
C ASN A 270 -18.96 13.13 -0.64
N TYR A 271 -17.64 13.24 -0.51
CA TYR A 271 -16.72 13.10 -1.62
C TYR A 271 -16.79 11.70 -2.23
N LEU A 272 -16.66 10.64 -1.41
CA LEU A 272 -16.71 9.26 -1.88
C LEU A 272 -18.03 8.95 -2.58
N LYS A 273 -19.16 9.37 -2.01
CA LYS A 273 -20.48 9.16 -2.60
C LYS A 273 -20.70 9.98 -3.87
N ASN A 274 -20.49 11.29 -3.82
CA ASN A 274 -20.91 12.19 -4.90
C ASN A 274 -19.95 12.18 -6.10
N ILE A 275 -18.66 11.92 -5.86
CA ILE A 275 -17.65 11.89 -6.93
C ILE A 275 -17.47 10.48 -7.47
N TRP A 276 -17.46 9.48 -6.58
CA TRP A 276 -17.07 8.12 -6.93
C TRP A 276 -18.21 7.09 -6.85
N GLY A 277 -19.38 7.46 -6.31
CA GLY A 277 -20.48 6.50 -6.10
C GLY A 277 -20.21 5.49 -4.98
N ILE A 278 -19.17 5.71 -4.16
CA ILE A 278 -18.79 4.79 -3.09
C ILE A 278 -19.60 5.15 -1.85
N GLU A 279 -20.57 4.32 -1.50
CA GLU A 279 -21.28 4.43 -0.21
C GLU A 279 -20.35 3.98 0.93
N PHE A 280 -19.87 4.94 1.73
CA PHE A 280 -18.88 4.64 2.77
C PHE A 280 -19.48 3.87 3.94
N TYR A 281 -20.71 4.22 4.34
CA TYR A 281 -21.49 3.55 5.38
C TYR A 281 -22.76 2.96 4.80
N ASP A 282 -23.34 2.01 5.54
CA ASP A 282 -24.61 1.38 5.20
C ASP A 282 -25.71 2.41 4.95
N HIS A 283 -26.49 2.19 3.90
CA HIS A 283 -27.56 3.09 3.50
C HIS A 283 -28.73 2.28 2.92
N ASP A 284 -29.95 2.56 3.38
CA ASP A 284 -31.19 1.94 2.91
C ASP A 284 -31.20 0.39 2.90
N GLY A 285 -30.49 -0.22 3.85
CA GLY A 285 -30.39 -1.68 3.99
C GLY A 285 -29.31 -2.34 3.14
N GLU A 286 -28.61 -1.57 2.30
CA GLU A 286 -27.43 -1.99 1.57
C GLU A 286 -26.17 -1.70 2.39
N LYS A 287 -25.18 -2.61 2.32
CA LYS A 287 -23.92 -2.48 3.04
C LYS A 287 -23.04 -1.43 2.38
N GLY A 288 -22.42 -0.58 3.19
CA GLY A 288 -21.38 0.35 2.74
C GLY A 288 -19.99 -0.29 2.80
N LEU A 289 -19.00 0.46 2.32
CA LEU A 289 -17.61 0.04 2.27
C LEU A 289 -17.09 -0.45 3.63
N VAL A 290 -17.36 0.31 4.70
CA VAL A 290 -16.84 -0.01 6.04
C VAL A 290 -17.34 -1.38 6.51
N THR A 291 -18.63 -1.66 6.36
CA THR A 291 -19.21 -2.96 6.74
C THR A 291 -18.67 -4.09 5.88
N MET A 292 -18.59 -3.91 4.56
CA MET A 292 -18.06 -4.92 3.65
C MET A 292 -16.59 -5.26 3.96
N VAL A 293 -15.76 -4.26 4.26
CA VAL A 293 -14.36 -4.45 4.64
C VAL A 293 -14.25 -5.18 5.99
N GLN A 294 -15.05 -4.81 6.99
CA GLN A 294 -15.06 -5.51 8.29
C GLN A 294 -15.48 -6.98 8.15
N GLU A 295 -16.56 -7.27 7.41
CA GLU A 295 -16.99 -8.65 7.17
C GLU A 295 -15.98 -9.46 6.34
N ALA A 296 -15.27 -8.82 5.40
CA ALA A 296 -14.19 -9.47 4.68
C ALA A 296 -13.00 -9.78 5.59
N LEU A 297 -12.61 -8.86 6.48
CA LEU A 297 -11.57 -9.10 7.48
C LEU A 297 -11.95 -10.25 8.41
N ASP A 298 -13.19 -10.28 8.92
CA ASP A 298 -13.65 -11.35 9.80
C ASP A 298 -13.64 -12.71 9.11
N ARG A 299 -14.10 -12.79 7.85
CA ARG A 299 -14.00 -14.02 7.04
C ARG A 299 -12.56 -14.48 6.84
N VAL A 300 -11.65 -13.54 6.55
CA VAL A 300 -10.22 -13.80 6.41
C VAL A 300 -9.63 -14.36 7.71
N LEU A 301 -9.94 -13.74 8.84
CA LEU A 301 -9.37 -14.11 10.14
C LEU A 301 -9.91 -15.45 10.67
N ASN A 302 -11.11 -15.85 10.22
CA ASN A 302 -11.74 -17.12 10.58
C ASN A 302 -11.48 -18.23 9.55
N GLU A 303 -10.63 -17.99 8.54
CA GLU A 303 -10.32 -18.94 7.46
C GLU A 303 -11.54 -19.37 6.62
N GLU A 304 -12.62 -18.57 6.63
CA GLU A 304 -13.89 -18.86 5.93
C GLU A 304 -13.88 -18.46 4.44
N TYR A 305 -12.69 -18.25 3.87
CA TYR A 305 -12.50 -17.79 2.48
C TYR A 305 -12.04 -18.90 1.52
N GLU A 306 -11.84 -20.13 2.03
CA GLU A 306 -11.39 -21.27 1.22
C GLU A 306 -12.54 -21.99 0.47
N SER A 307 -13.80 -21.58 0.70
CA SER A 307 -15.00 -22.17 0.10
C SER A 307 -15.44 -21.51 -1.21
#